data_AF-A0A6P5RHP9-F1
#
_entry.id   AF-A0A6P5RHP9-F1
#
_cell.length_a   1.000
_cell.length_b   1.000
_cell.length_c   1.000
_cell.angle_alpha   90.00
_cell.angle_beta   90.00
_cell.angle_gamma   90.00
#
_symmetry.space_group_name_H-M   'P 1'
#
loop_
_entity.id
_entity.type
_entity.pdbx_description
1 polymer ?
#
loop_
_entity_poly.entity_id
_entity_poly.type
_entity_poly.pdbx_seq_one_letter_code
_entity_poly.pdbx_strand_id
1 'polypeptide(L)'
;MKKRATLGFEESKAVFGLLRAEQRPLEEIVSDFNSFFSHGRQFIPCFSISILLQDKKMLSSTQRLIAFAILQQAYSSQKPSANPFISLLINAACDVEAEKYERALILQLLQLFGSDGSSGGKEENLLFQLLKQSAADYIKSFDPSVHAFPQHEQLQQQYADKVHPERYNSPLKDSSVRNVVADPDVPCGFDVNSSEFDVQPGANPKLGSGDRDET
;
A
#
# COMPACT_ATOMS: atom_id res chain seq x y z
N MET A 1 -16.86 -21.58 8.36
CA MET A 1 -16.51 -20.18 8.71
C MET A 1 -15.00 -20.06 8.88
N LYS A 2 -14.28 -19.43 7.95
CA LYS A 2 -12.84 -19.15 8.09
C LYS A 2 -12.67 -18.06 9.15
N LYS A 3 -11.98 -18.34 10.25
CA LYS A 3 -11.60 -17.31 11.24
C LYS A 3 -10.81 -16.23 10.49
N ARG A 4 -11.28 -14.97 10.57
CA ARG A 4 -10.50 -13.82 10.10
C ARG A 4 -9.23 -13.78 10.95
N ALA A 5 -8.08 -13.83 10.30
CA ALA A 5 -6.80 -13.69 11.00
C ALA A 5 -6.64 -12.21 11.35
N THR A 6 -6.94 -11.86 12.60
CA THR A 6 -6.69 -10.54 13.20
C THR A 6 -5.58 -10.70 14.23
N LEU A 7 -4.72 -9.69 14.41
CA LEU A 7 -3.75 -9.70 15.50
C LEU A 7 -4.46 -9.87 16.84
N GLY A 8 -3.91 -10.73 17.69
CA GLY A 8 -4.29 -10.76 19.10
C GLY A 8 -3.93 -9.45 19.80
N PHE A 9 -4.49 -9.24 21.00
CA PHE A 9 -4.17 -8.08 21.83
C PHE A 9 -2.67 -7.97 22.15
N GLU A 10 -2.05 -9.08 22.59
CA GLU A 10 -0.62 -9.12 22.90
C GLU A 10 0.26 -8.89 21.67
N GLU A 11 -0.11 -9.47 20.52
CA GLU A 11 0.63 -9.25 19.27
C GLU A 11 0.52 -7.80 18.80
N SER A 12 -0.66 -7.19 18.92
CA SER A 12 -0.87 -5.77 18.61
C SER A 12 -0.03 -4.88 19.53
N LYS A 13 -0.05 -5.17 20.84
CA LYS A 13 0.76 -4.45 21.84
C LYS A 13 2.25 -4.56 21.55
N ALA A 14 2.73 -5.74 21.14
CA ALA A 14 4.11 -5.95 20.74
C ALA A 14 4.48 -5.10 19.51
N VAL A 15 3.67 -5.13 18.45
CA VAL A 15 3.89 -4.31 17.24
C VAL A 15 3.94 -2.83 17.59
N PHE A 16 2.95 -2.32 18.33
CA PHE A 16 2.94 -0.92 18.74
C PHE A 16 4.12 -0.56 19.65
N GLY A 17 4.55 -1.47 20.53
CA GLY A 17 5.74 -1.30 21.35
C GLY A 17 7.00 -1.09 20.51
N LEU A 18 7.17 -1.92 19.47
CA LEU A 18 8.30 -1.81 18.53
C LEU A 18 8.27 -0.49 17.75
N LEU A 19 7.10 -0.07 17.25
CA LEU A 19 6.97 1.21 16.54
C LEU A 19 7.32 2.42 17.42
N ARG A 20 7.08 2.35 18.74
CA ARG A 20 7.39 3.43 19.68
C ARG A 20 8.86 3.48 20.10
N ALA A 21 9.67 2.50 19.70
CA ALA A 21 11.07 2.40 20.09
C ALA A 21 11.99 3.31 19.24
N GLU A 22 11.64 4.58 19.08
CA GLU A 22 12.29 5.51 18.15
C GLU A 22 13.77 5.80 18.39
N GLN A 23 14.26 5.55 19.62
CA GLN A 23 15.66 5.73 20.01
C GLN A 23 16.49 4.45 19.82
N ARG A 24 15.85 3.31 19.55
CA ARG A 24 16.56 2.04 19.32
C ARG A 24 17.03 1.96 17.86
N PRO A 25 18.17 1.29 17.59
CA PRO A 25 18.57 0.95 16.23
C PRO A 25 17.48 0.18 15.50
N LEU A 26 17.26 0.50 14.23
CA LEU A 26 16.28 -0.20 13.39
C LEU A 26 16.58 -1.70 13.28
N GLU A 27 17.86 -2.11 13.27
CA GLU A 27 18.28 -3.52 13.22
C GLU A 27 17.75 -4.30 14.41
N GLU A 28 17.81 -3.74 15.62
CA GLU A 28 17.31 -4.39 16.82
C GLU A 28 15.79 -4.52 16.77
N ILE A 29 15.09 -3.47 16.34
CA ILE A 29 13.62 -3.46 16.25
C ILE A 29 13.14 -4.51 15.24
N VAL A 30 13.79 -4.59 14.09
CA VAL A 30 13.50 -5.58 13.04
C VAL A 30 13.84 -6.99 13.52
N SER A 31 14.96 -7.18 14.21
CA SER A 31 15.34 -8.47 14.79
C SER A 31 14.32 -8.95 15.82
N ASP A 32 13.89 -8.05 16.73
CA ASP A 32 12.85 -8.33 17.71
C ASP A 32 11.53 -8.71 17.02
N PHE A 33 11.13 -7.97 15.98
CA PHE A 33 9.95 -8.29 15.18
C PHE A 33 10.04 -9.70 14.57
N ASN A 34 11.17 -10.03 13.93
CA ASN A 34 11.39 -11.32 13.29
C ASN A 34 11.48 -12.48 14.29
N SER A 35 11.97 -12.21 15.52
CA SER A 35 12.00 -13.20 16.60
C SER A 35 10.61 -13.46 17.18
N PHE A 36 9.77 -12.42 17.27
CA PHE A 36 8.42 -12.51 17.81
C PHE A 36 7.44 -13.11 16.79
N PHE A 37 7.59 -12.77 15.51
CA PHE A 37 6.75 -13.27 14.42
C PHE A 37 7.56 -14.17 13.48
N SER A 38 7.31 -15.48 13.53
CA SER A 38 7.90 -16.43 12.59
C SER A 38 7.51 -16.09 11.14
N HIS A 39 8.38 -16.37 10.16
CA HIS A 39 8.21 -15.96 8.76
C HIS A 39 6.83 -16.33 8.16
N GLY A 40 6.26 -17.49 8.54
CA GLY A 40 4.93 -17.91 8.07
C GLY A 40 3.74 -17.13 8.68
N ARG A 41 3.98 -16.30 9.70
CA ARG A 41 2.97 -15.53 10.45
C ARG A 41 3.15 -14.02 10.35
N GLN A 42 4.16 -13.54 9.61
CA GLN A 42 4.47 -12.12 9.47
C GLN A 42 3.46 -11.33 8.61
N PHE A 43 2.67 -12.01 7.77
CA PHE A 43 1.73 -11.32 6.88
C PHE A 43 0.69 -10.48 7.64
N ILE A 44 0.10 -11.00 8.73
CA ILE A 44 -0.92 -10.29 9.50
C ILE A 44 -0.39 -9.04 10.23
N PRO A 45 0.74 -9.10 10.98
CA PRO A 45 1.35 -7.90 11.55
C PRO A 45 1.78 -6.90 10.48
N CYS A 46 2.42 -7.34 9.39
CA CYS A 46 2.82 -6.46 8.29
C CYS A 46 1.61 -5.81 7.60
N PHE A 47 0.53 -6.56 7.36
CA PHE A 47 -0.70 -5.99 6.81
C PHE A 47 -1.32 -4.95 7.75
N SER A 48 -1.27 -5.18 9.07
CA SER A 48 -1.80 -4.19 10.01
C SER A 48 -0.95 -2.92 10.06
N ILE A 49 0.38 -3.06 9.98
CA ILE A 49 1.30 -1.94 9.80
C ILE A 49 1.00 -1.19 8.49
N SER A 50 0.73 -1.90 7.40
CA SER A 50 0.42 -1.27 6.11
C SER A 50 -0.88 -0.45 6.15
N ILE A 51 -1.89 -0.88 6.91
CA ILE A 51 -3.09 -0.08 7.16
C ILE A 51 -2.75 1.18 7.96
N LEU A 52 -1.93 1.07 9.02
CA LEU A 52 -1.52 2.23 9.81
C LEU A 52 -0.70 3.25 9.01
N LEU A 53 0.00 2.80 7.97
CA LEU A 53 0.76 3.68 7.06
C LEU A 53 -0.11 4.42 6.03
N GLN A 54 -1.35 3.97 5.77
CA GLN A 54 -2.23 4.62 4.79
C GLN A 54 -2.71 6.00 5.27
N ASP A 55 -2.98 6.15 6.56
CA ASP A 55 -3.30 7.45 7.16
C ASP A 55 -2.05 8.00 7.87
N LYS A 56 -1.40 8.97 7.23
CA LYS A 56 -0.19 9.64 7.73
C LYS A 56 -0.33 10.22 9.15
N LYS A 57 -1.56 10.41 9.65
CA LYS A 57 -1.84 10.93 11.00
C LYS A 57 -1.85 9.85 12.09
N MET A 58 -1.94 8.56 11.73
CA MET A 58 -1.99 7.47 12.71
C MET A 58 -0.62 7.18 13.34
N LEU A 59 0.46 7.46 12.61
CA LEU A 59 1.83 7.23 13.05
C LEU A 59 2.63 8.54 12.94
N SER A 60 3.45 8.82 13.96
CA SER A 60 4.49 9.86 13.89
C SER A 60 5.55 9.52 12.84
N SER A 61 6.35 10.50 12.43
CA SER A 61 7.38 10.29 11.40
C SER A 61 8.37 9.19 11.76
N THR A 62 8.87 9.16 13.00
CA THR A 62 9.79 8.09 13.47
C THR A 62 9.12 6.71 13.40
N GLN A 63 7.87 6.61 13.82
CA GLN A 63 7.08 5.38 13.73
C GLN A 63 6.88 4.92 12.28
N ARG A 64 6.65 5.85 11.33
CA ARG A 64 6.52 5.51 9.90
C ARG A 64 7.82 4.96 9.34
N LEU A 65 8.97 5.56 9.68
CA LEU A 65 10.28 5.04 9.28
C LEU A 65 10.52 3.61 9.78
N ILE A 66 10.21 3.34 11.06
CA ILE A 66 10.31 2.00 11.65
C ILE A 66 9.37 1.02 10.94
N ALA A 67 8.13 1.43 10.69
CA ALA A 67 7.13 0.63 9.99
C ALA A 67 7.60 0.22 8.59
N PHE A 68 8.15 1.15 7.80
CA PHE A 68 8.70 0.84 6.49
C PHE A 68 9.90 -0.11 6.55
N ALA A 69 10.80 0.08 7.53
CA ALA A 69 11.93 -0.83 7.74
C ALA A 69 11.47 -2.26 8.06
N ILE A 70 10.47 -2.42 8.94
CA ILE A 70 9.87 -3.73 9.25
C ILE A 70 9.25 -4.37 8.01
N LEU A 71 8.44 -3.62 7.24
CA LEU A 71 7.79 -4.13 6.03
C LEU A 71 8.78 -4.60 4.97
N GLN A 72 9.86 -3.84 4.78
CA GLN A 72 10.90 -4.21 3.83
C GLN A 72 11.66 -5.45 4.30
N GLN A 73 12.08 -5.48 5.57
CA GLN A 73 12.92 -6.55 6.12
C GLN A 73 12.19 -7.88 6.27
N ALA A 74 10.89 -7.88 6.60
CA ALA A 74 10.10 -9.10 6.68
C ALA A 74 10.04 -9.87 5.35
N TYR A 75 10.27 -9.19 4.23
CA TYR A 75 10.20 -9.75 2.87
C TYR A 75 11.48 -9.54 2.07
N SER A 76 12.59 -9.16 2.71
CA SER A 76 13.86 -8.84 2.04
C SER A 76 14.49 -10.04 1.33
N SER A 77 14.26 -11.25 1.84
CA SER A 77 14.71 -12.52 1.23
C SER A 77 13.94 -12.91 -0.02
N GLN A 78 12.79 -12.27 -0.29
CA GLN A 78 11.95 -12.58 -1.43
C GLN A 78 12.29 -11.68 -2.60
N LYS A 79 11.98 -12.16 -3.81
CA LYS A 79 12.05 -11.30 -4.99
C LYS A 79 11.11 -10.11 -4.81
N PRO A 80 11.45 -8.92 -5.33
CA PRO A 80 10.66 -7.71 -5.09
C PRO A 80 9.22 -7.87 -5.60
N SER A 81 9.07 -8.59 -6.71
CA SER A 81 7.78 -8.95 -7.32
C SER A 81 6.91 -9.90 -6.49
N ALA A 82 7.49 -10.62 -5.51
CA ALA A 82 6.77 -11.52 -4.61
C ALA A 82 6.38 -10.83 -3.28
N ASN A 83 6.91 -9.64 -3.01
CA ASN A 83 6.59 -8.90 -1.79
C ASN A 83 5.19 -8.26 -1.91
N PRO A 84 4.22 -8.61 -1.04
CA PRO A 84 2.85 -8.07 -1.11
C PRO A 84 2.76 -6.57 -0.81
N PHE A 85 3.81 -5.97 -0.27
CA PHE A 85 3.87 -4.55 0.10
C PHE A 85 4.74 -3.73 -0.85
N ILE A 86 5.27 -4.30 -1.94
CA ILE A 86 6.19 -3.60 -2.85
C ILE A 86 5.54 -2.35 -3.46
N SER A 87 4.28 -2.43 -3.88
CA SER A 87 3.55 -1.29 -4.44
C SER A 87 3.35 -0.17 -3.42
N LEU A 88 3.17 -0.51 -2.13
CA LEU A 88 3.08 0.49 -1.06
C LEU A 88 4.39 1.25 -0.91
N LEU A 89 5.52 0.53 -0.91
CA LEU A 89 6.85 1.12 -0.82
C LEU A 89 7.15 2.03 -2.02
N ILE A 90 6.85 1.58 -3.24
CA ILE A 90 7.01 2.39 -4.47
C ILE A 90 6.18 3.67 -4.39
N ASN A 91 4.89 3.55 -4.04
CA ASN A 91 4.00 4.70 -3.94
C ASN A 91 4.49 5.69 -2.87
N ALA A 92 4.95 5.20 -1.72
CA ALA A 92 5.42 6.04 -0.62
C ALA A 92 6.77 6.72 -0.95
N ALA A 93 7.67 6.08 -1.70
CA ALA A 93 8.90 6.71 -2.18
C ALA A 93 8.64 7.89 -3.15
N CYS A 94 7.58 7.79 -3.95
CA CYS A 94 7.20 8.77 -4.96
C CYS A 94 6.19 9.81 -4.47
N ASP A 95 5.69 9.69 -3.25
CA ASP A 95 4.70 10.61 -2.69
C ASP A 95 5.31 12.00 -2.46
N VAL A 96 4.97 12.97 -3.30
CA VAL A 96 5.52 14.33 -3.25
C VAL A 96 5.09 15.07 -1.97
N GLU A 97 3.95 14.69 -1.39
CA GLU A 97 3.42 15.25 -0.14
C GLU A 97 4.05 14.60 1.10
N ALA A 98 4.88 13.57 0.93
CA ALA A 98 5.63 12.96 2.02
C ALA A 98 6.94 13.72 2.28
N GLU A 99 7.38 13.63 3.53
CA GLU A 99 8.63 14.22 3.99
C GLU A 99 9.83 13.62 3.24
N LYS A 100 10.81 14.46 2.87
CA LYS A 100 11.94 14.05 2.03
C LYS A 100 12.77 12.92 2.67
N TYR A 101 12.95 12.96 3.99
CA TYR A 101 13.66 11.91 4.72
C TYR A 101 12.94 10.57 4.64
N GLU A 102 11.61 10.58 4.68
CA GLU A 102 10.79 9.37 4.61
C GLU A 102 10.92 8.73 3.23
N ARG A 103 10.78 9.55 2.18
CA ARG A 103 10.97 9.10 0.80
C ARG A 103 12.37 8.56 0.56
N ALA A 104 13.40 9.26 1.06
CA ALA A 104 14.80 8.85 0.92
C ALA A 104 15.07 7.51 1.63
N LEU A 105 14.53 7.33 2.83
CA LEU A 105 14.62 6.05 3.55
C LEU A 105 14.01 4.94 2.72
N ILE A 106 12.80 5.13 2.20
CA ILE A 106 12.10 4.09 1.44
C ILE A 106 12.84 3.77 0.15
N LEU A 107 13.45 4.77 -0.52
CA LEU A 107 14.30 4.54 -1.68
C LEU A 107 15.54 3.70 -1.32
N GLN A 108 16.21 4.02 -0.21
CA GLN A 108 17.33 3.23 0.30
C GLN A 108 16.91 1.79 0.62
N LEU A 109 15.72 1.61 1.20
CA LEU A 109 15.11 0.31 1.48
C LEU A 109 14.74 -0.46 0.19
N LEU A 110 14.27 0.23 -0.85
CA LEU A 110 13.94 -0.35 -2.14
C LEU A 110 15.19 -0.79 -2.92
N GLN A 111 16.30 -0.07 -2.84
CA GLN A 111 17.56 -0.44 -3.51
C GLN A 111 18.10 -1.82 -3.08
N LEU A 112 17.67 -2.31 -1.92
CA LEU A 112 18.05 -3.62 -1.38
C LEU A 112 17.36 -4.78 -2.09
N PHE A 113 16.19 -4.52 -2.67
CA PHE A 113 15.41 -5.51 -3.40
C PHE A 113 16.12 -5.84 -4.72
N GLY A 114 16.76 -7.01 -4.79
CA GLY A 114 17.45 -7.48 -6.00
C GLY A 114 18.97 -7.32 -6.00
N SER A 115 19.61 -7.15 -4.83
CA SER A 115 21.06 -7.33 -4.72
C SER A 115 21.40 -8.81 -4.90
N ASP A 116 21.56 -9.23 -6.15
CA ASP A 116 22.04 -10.56 -6.52
C ASP A 116 23.57 -10.66 -6.29
N GLY A 117 24.04 -10.45 -5.06
CA GLY A 117 25.39 -10.79 -4.55
C GLY A 117 26.65 -10.30 -5.30
N SER A 118 26.51 -9.64 -6.45
CA SER A 118 27.58 -9.38 -7.41
C SER A 118 28.12 -7.95 -7.31
N SER A 119 27.32 -7.02 -6.78
CA SER A 119 27.71 -5.65 -6.38
C SER A 119 27.66 -5.43 -4.86
N GLY A 120 27.41 -6.50 -4.09
CA GLY A 120 26.86 -6.48 -2.71
C GLY A 120 27.71 -5.79 -1.64
N GLY A 121 28.97 -5.47 -1.88
CA GLY A 121 29.84 -4.91 -0.85
C GLY A 121 29.48 -3.48 -0.41
N LYS A 122 28.99 -2.60 -1.28
CA LYS A 122 28.77 -1.18 -0.92
C LYS A 122 27.34 -0.90 -0.46
N GLU A 123 26.36 -1.49 -1.12
CA GLU A 123 24.93 -1.25 -0.85
C GLU A 123 24.46 -1.97 0.42
N GLU A 124 24.95 -3.19 0.71
CA GLU A 124 24.71 -3.84 2.00
C GLU A 124 25.37 -3.08 3.17
N ASN A 125 26.54 -2.50 2.96
CA ASN A 125 27.20 -1.68 3.98
C ASN A 125 26.45 -0.36 4.25
N LEU A 126 25.76 0.20 3.24
CA LEU A 126 24.88 1.36 3.45
C LEU A 126 23.61 0.96 4.19
N LEU A 127 23.03 -0.21 3.90
CA LEU A 127 21.91 -0.75 4.67
C LEU A 127 22.30 -1.01 6.12
N PHE A 128 23.40 -1.69 6.35
CA PHE A 128 23.85 -2.02 7.69
C PHE A 128 24.11 -0.76 8.51
N GLN A 129 24.67 0.29 7.88
CA GLN A 129 24.78 1.61 8.51
C GLN A 129 23.42 2.27 8.75
N LEU A 130 22.47 2.12 7.83
CA LEU A 130 21.11 2.63 7.99
C LEU A 130 20.34 1.93 9.10
N LEU A 131 20.48 0.61 9.23
CA LEU A 131 19.77 -0.15 10.25
C LEU A 131 20.40 0.03 11.65
N LYS A 132 21.69 0.36 11.71
CA LYS A 132 22.38 0.67 12.97
C LYS A 132 21.97 1.98 13.63
N GLN A 133 21.44 2.92 12.86
CA GLN A 133 20.94 4.17 13.42
C GLN A 133 19.49 4.02 13.90
N SER A 134 19.12 4.87 14.86
CA SER A 134 17.74 5.01 15.29
C SER A 134 16.94 5.85 14.30
N ALA A 135 15.61 5.68 14.27
CA ALA A 135 14.74 6.49 13.43
C ALA A 135 14.83 7.99 13.78
N ALA A 136 15.00 8.31 15.08
CA ALA A 136 15.15 9.67 15.54
C ALA A 136 16.47 10.31 15.03
N ASP A 137 17.56 9.55 15.04
CA ASP A 137 18.87 10.07 14.61
C ASP A 137 18.98 10.18 13.09
N TYR A 138 18.32 9.28 12.34
CA TYR A 138 18.18 9.40 10.89
C TYR A 138 17.54 10.73 10.49
N ILE A 139 16.42 11.11 11.12
CA ILE A 139 15.74 12.37 10.81
C ILE A 139 16.62 13.58 11.14
N LYS A 140 17.35 13.55 12.26
CA LYS A 140 18.22 14.67 12.68
C LYS A 140 19.42 14.87 11.77
N SER A 141 19.98 13.77 11.25
CA SER A 141 21.18 13.78 10.40
C SER A 141 20.86 13.83 8.91
N PHE A 142 19.57 13.87 8.55
CA PHE A 142 19.12 13.85 7.17
C PHE A 142 19.55 15.10 6.40
N ASP A 143 20.26 14.90 5.30
CA ASP A 143 20.58 15.95 4.34
C ASP A 143 19.78 15.73 3.03
N PRO A 144 18.84 16.61 2.68
CA PRO A 144 18.09 16.49 1.43
C PRO A 144 18.94 16.68 0.16
N SER A 145 20.13 17.28 0.25
CA SER A 145 20.95 17.61 -0.92
C SER A 145 21.62 16.40 -1.57
N VAL A 146 21.78 15.30 -0.82
CA VAL A 146 22.44 14.07 -1.29
C VAL A 146 21.47 13.07 -1.95
N HIS A 147 20.17 13.40 -2.00
CA HIS A 147 19.13 12.48 -2.49
C HIS A 147 18.47 12.96 -3.78
N ALA A 148 18.51 12.11 -4.81
CA ALA A 148 17.70 12.24 -6.02
C ALA A 148 16.45 11.37 -5.90
N PHE A 149 15.29 11.95 -6.21
CA PHE A 149 14.01 11.24 -6.15
C PHE A 149 13.58 10.83 -7.56
N PRO A 150 13.56 9.52 -7.87
CA PRO A 150 13.15 9.03 -9.19
C PRO A 150 11.64 9.18 -9.40
N GLN A 151 11.22 9.08 -10.66
CA GLN A 151 9.80 9.06 -11.04
C GLN A 151 9.17 7.71 -10.71
N HIS A 152 7.84 7.72 -10.53
CA HIS A 152 7.07 6.55 -10.15
C HIS A 152 7.18 5.42 -11.18
N GLU A 153 7.11 5.77 -12.46
CA GLU A 153 7.20 4.83 -13.58
C GLU A 153 8.54 4.10 -13.59
N GLN A 154 9.63 4.77 -13.21
CA GLN A 154 10.97 4.18 -13.14
C GLN A 154 11.06 3.12 -12.04
N LEU A 155 10.56 3.43 -10.84
CA LEU A 155 10.51 2.46 -9.75
C LEU A 155 9.55 1.31 -10.04
N GLN A 156 8.41 1.60 -10.67
CA GLN A 156 7.45 0.56 -11.04
C GLN A 156 8.07 -0.41 -12.05
N GLN A 157 8.78 0.07 -13.07
CA GLN A 157 9.47 -0.82 -14.01
C GLN A 157 10.57 -1.64 -13.31
N GLN A 158 11.37 -1.00 -12.45
CA GLN A 158 12.50 -1.67 -11.79
C GLN A 158 12.05 -2.78 -10.82
N TYR A 159 10.97 -2.57 -10.07
CA TYR A 159 10.56 -3.46 -8.98
C TYR A 159 9.28 -4.25 -9.26
N ALA A 160 8.43 -3.79 -10.20
CA ALA A 160 7.12 -4.37 -10.47
C ALA A 160 6.94 -4.98 -11.88
N ASP A 161 7.82 -4.74 -12.87
CA ASP A 161 7.64 -5.29 -14.25
C ASP A 161 7.72 -6.83 -14.34
N LYS A 162 8.12 -7.53 -13.28
CA LYS A 162 8.05 -9.00 -13.19
C LYS A 162 6.80 -9.51 -12.47
N VAL A 163 5.88 -8.62 -12.08
CA VAL A 163 4.58 -8.95 -11.48
C VAL A 163 3.54 -8.86 -12.58
N HIS A 164 2.74 -9.91 -12.76
CA HIS A 164 1.54 -9.81 -13.60
C HIS A 164 0.69 -8.61 -13.16
N PRO A 165 0.01 -7.90 -14.08
CA PRO A 165 -0.84 -6.75 -13.78
C PRO A 165 -2.15 -7.13 -13.05
N GLU A 166 -2.13 -8.13 -12.17
CA GLU A 166 -3.23 -8.33 -11.25
C GLU A 166 -3.15 -7.27 -10.16
N ARG A 167 -4.09 -6.32 -10.22
CA ARG A 167 -4.36 -5.39 -9.14
C ARG A 167 -4.48 -6.18 -7.84
N TYR A 168 -3.71 -5.78 -6.82
CA TYR A 168 -3.88 -6.27 -5.46
C TYR A 168 -5.35 -6.04 -5.03
N ASN A 169 -6.14 -7.10 -5.05
CA ASN A 169 -7.51 -7.11 -4.53
C ASN A 169 -7.41 -7.19 -3.01
N SER A 170 -7.48 -6.04 -2.35
CA SER A 170 -7.64 -6.01 -0.90
C SER A 170 -8.95 -6.74 -0.55
N PRO A 171 -8.95 -7.67 0.42
CA PRO A 171 -10.19 -8.31 0.90
C PRO A 171 -11.23 -7.29 1.39
N LEU A 172 -10.80 -6.06 1.71
CA LEU A 172 -11.66 -4.94 2.10
C LEU A 172 -12.27 -4.24 0.88
N LYS A 173 -11.56 -4.17 -0.27
CA LYS A 173 -12.08 -3.55 -1.49
C LYS A 173 -13.17 -4.40 -2.16
N ASP A 174 -13.05 -5.72 -2.12
CA ASP A 174 -14.08 -6.64 -2.62
C ASP A 174 -15.32 -6.71 -1.71
N SER A 175 -15.21 -6.20 -0.47
CA SER A 175 -16.35 -6.04 0.44
C SER A 175 -17.09 -4.71 0.31
N SER A 176 -16.72 -3.84 -0.64
CA SER A 176 -17.62 -2.79 -1.06
C SER A 176 -18.82 -3.46 -1.70
N VAL A 177 -19.88 -3.66 -0.92
CA VAL A 177 -21.15 -4.15 -1.39
C VAL A 177 -21.62 -3.12 -2.41
N ARG A 178 -21.35 -3.39 -3.68
CA ARG A 178 -22.08 -2.75 -4.77
C ARG A 178 -23.51 -3.23 -4.60
N ASN A 179 -24.26 -2.55 -3.74
CA ASN A 179 -25.71 -2.62 -3.67
C ASN A 179 -26.29 -2.01 -4.95
N VAL A 180 -25.86 -2.54 -6.09
CA VAL A 180 -26.44 -2.28 -7.40
C VAL A 180 -27.50 -3.35 -7.55
N VAL A 181 -28.57 -3.20 -6.76
CA VAL A 181 -29.85 -3.78 -7.17
C VAL A 181 -30.26 -2.90 -8.35
N ALA A 182 -30.23 -3.47 -9.54
CA ALA A 182 -30.80 -2.80 -10.70
C ALA A 182 -32.26 -2.48 -10.37
N ASP A 183 -32.67 -1.26 -10.65
CA ASP A 183 -34.05 -0.84 -10.46
C ASP A 183 -34.97 -1.84 -11.19
N PRO A 184 -35.87 -2.56 -10.47
CA PRO A 184 -36.72 -3.57 -11.08
C PRO A 184 -37.68 -2.99 -12.13
N ASP A 185 -37.91 -1.68 -12.12
CA ASP A 185 -38.74 -0.99 -13.10
C ASP A 185 -37.96 -0.65 -14.39
N VAL A 186 -36.65 -0.89 -14.43
CA VAL A 186 -35.79 -0.67 -15.60
C VAL A 186 -35.52 -2.02 -16.29
N PRO A 187 -36.04 -2.24 -17.52
CA PRO A 187 -35.79 -3.47 -18.26
C PRO A 187 -34.30 -3.71 -18.49
N CYS A 188 -33.85 -4.95 -18.28
CA CYS A 188 -32.49 -5.37 -18.61
C CYS A 188 -32.20 -5.12 -20.09
N GLY A 189 -31.21 -4.29 -20.39
CA GLY A 189 -30.85 -3.91 -21.76
C GLY A 189 -31.39 -2.56 -22.22
N PHE A 190 -31.94 -1.74 -21.31
CA PHE A 190 -32.29 -0.35 -21.62
C PHE A 190 -31.02 0.46 -21.97
N ASP A 191 -30.84 0.74 -23.26
CA ASP A 191 -29.81 1.64 -23.74
C ASP A 191 -30.37 3.07 -23.78
N VAL A 192 -29.85 3.93 -22.89
CA VAL A 192 -30.21 5.36 -22.82
C VAL A 192 -29.86 6.10 -24.12
N ASN A 193 -28.95 5.55 -24.93
CA ASN A 193 -28.54 6.10 -26.23
C ASN A 193 -29.18 5.35 -27.42
N SER A 194 -30.22 4.56 -27.17
CA SER A 194 -31.00 3.92 -28.23
C SER A 194 -31.54 4.98 -29.20
N SER A 195 -31.30 4.78 -30.49
CA SER A 195 -31.83 5.64 -31.55
C SER A 195 -33.36 5.58 -31.68
N GLU A 196 -34.04 4.73 -30.89
CA GLU A 196 -35.50 4.71 -30.77
C GLU A 196 -36.05 5.95 -30.03
N PHE A 197 -35.20 6.69 -29.30
CA PHE A 197 -35.57 7.93 -28.62
C PHE A 197 -35.12 9.21 -29.34
N ASP A 198 -34.44 9.08 -30.49
CA ASP A 198 -34.11 10.24 -31.32
C ASP A 198 -35.40 10.81 -31.93
N VAL A 199 -35.82 11.96 -31.42
CA VAL A 199 -37.00 12.68 -31.90
C VAL A 199 -36.71 13.18 -33.32
N GLN A 200 -37.23 12.47 -34.31
CA GLN A 200 -37.26 12.93 -35.70
C GLN A 200 -38.01 14.27 -35.77
N PRO A 201 -37.49 15.30 -36.49
CA PRO A 201 -38.15 16.58 -36.62
C PRO A 201 -39.52 16.41 -37.29
N GLY A 202 -40.60 16.53 -36.52
CA GLY A 202 -41.99 16.38 -37.00
C GLY A 202 -42.78 15.22 -36.39
N ALA A 203 -42.18 14.39 -35.54
CA ALA A 203 -42.91 13.37 -34.79
C ALA A 203 -43.40 13.93 -33.44
N ASN A 204 -44.70 13.83 -33.15
CA ASN A 204 -45.23 14.12 -31.82
C ASN A 204 -44.69 13.08 -30.83
N PRO A 205 -44.10 13.49 -29.69
CA PRO A 205 -43.69 12.54 -28.67
C PRO A 205 -44.94 11.87 -28.10
N LYS A 206 -45.08 10.56 -28.31
CA LYS A 206 -46.09 9.75 -27.61
C LYS A 206 -45.61 9.57 -26.16
N LEU A 207 -45.85 10.59 -25.35
CA LEU A 207 -45.90 10.45 -23.89
C LEU A 207 -47.07 9.51 -23.54
N GLY A 208 -46.81 8.62 -22.58
CA GLY A 208 -47.63 7.46 -22.26
C GLY A 208 -49.12 7.73 -22.12
N SER A 209 -49.91 6.87 -22.76
CA SER A 209 -51.35 6.77 -22.53
C SER A 209 -51.59 6.03 -21.21
N GLY A 210 -51.48 6.75 -20.09
CA GLY A 210 -52.21 6.40 -18.87
C GLY A 210 -53.63 6.89 -19.04
N ASP A 211 -54.53 6.01 -19.47
CA ASP A 211 -55.96 6.34 -19.55
C ASP A 211 -56.51 6.38 -18.12
N ARG A 212 -56.63 7.60 -17.60
CA ARG A 212 -57.42 7.91 -16.41
C ARG A 212 -58.38 9.00 -16.86
N ASP A 213 -59.61 8.61 -17.15
CA ASP A 213 -60.73 9.54 -17.09
C ASP A 213 -61.91 8.92 -16.34
N GLU A 214 -62.53 9.79 -15.56
CA GLU A 214 -63.49 9.54 -14.50
C GLU A 214 -64.91 9.40 -15.09
N THR A 215 -65.68 8.37 -14.68
CA THR A 215 -67.09 8.50 -14.22
C THR A 215 -67.62 7.22 -13.59
#